data_AF-A0A5J4PCS7-F1
#
_entry.id   AF-A0A5J4PCS7-F1
#
_cell.length_a   1.000
_cell.length_b   1.000
_cell.length_c   1.000
_cell.angle_alpha   90.00
_cell.angle_beta   90.00
_cell.angle_gamma   90.00
#
_symmetry.space_group_name_H-M   'P 1'
#
loop_
_entity.id
_entity.type
_entity.pdbx_description
1 polymer ?
#
loop_
_entity_poly.entity_id
_entity_poly.type
_entity_poly.pdbx_seq_one_letter_code
_entity_poly.pdbx_strand_id
1 'polypeptide(L)'
;MRSLALLVRQITFAIDKQIESFPKVSGSDEQPYLSRESNEVLQKAMQYAKETDDKFVSLEYLLLSLLTVKSVAAGILEDAGMTEKALRAAIVELRKGQKVTAQSGEDMYQSLSKYAINLNDAARNGKLDPVIGRDEEIRRILQILSRRTKNNPILIGEPGTGKTAIVEGLAHRILRGDVPENLKNKQV
;
A
#
# COMPACT_ATOMS: atom_id res chain seq x y z
N MET A 1 -7.32 18.26 -8.59
CA MET A 1 -5.85 18.22 -8.37
C MET A 1 -5.24 19.56 -7.96
N ARG A 2 -5.49 20.69 -8.66
CA ARG A 2 -4.93 22.02 -8.27
C ARG A 2 -5.36 22.52 -6.87
N SER A 3 -6.57 22.21 -6.41
CA SER A 3 -7.08 22.62 -5.09
C SER A 3 -6.38 21.89 -3.93
N LEU A 4 -6.12 20.58 -4.07
CA LEU A 4 -5.51 19.76 -3.03
C LEU A 4 -4.05 20.15 -2.78
N ALA A 5 -3.30 20.40 -3.85
CA ALA A 5 -1.91 20.85 -3.75
C ALA A 5 -1.79 22.23 -3.08
N LEU A 6 -2.75 23.12 -3.32
CA LEU A 6 -2.80 24.43 -2.68
C LEU A 6 -3.09 24.30 -1.17
N LEU A 7 -4.01 23.41 -0.80
CA LEU A 7 -4.37 23.13 0.59
C LEU A 7 -3.18 22.58 1.39
N VAL A 8 -2.49 21.58 0.84
CA VAL A 8 -1.29 21.00 1.47
C VAL A 8 -0.24 22.10 1.68
N ARG A 9 -0.02 22.96 0.68
CA ARG A 9 0.94 24.07 0.80
C ARG A 9 0.55 25.07 1.90
N GLN A 10 -0.74 25.35 2.08
CA GLN A 10 -1.23 26.23 3.16
C GLN A 10 -1.00 25.61 4.53
N ILE A 11 -1.33 24.32 4.69
CA ILE A 11 -1.10 23.57 5.94
C ILE A 11 0.39 23.54 6.27
N THR A 12 1.25 23.17 5.30
CA THR A 12 2.70 23.13 5.49
C THR A 12 3.25 24.49 5.93
N PHE A 13 2.83 25.57 5.26
CA PHE A 13 3.26 26.92 5.62
C PHE A 13 2.84 27.33 7.05
N ALA A 14 1.62 26.98 7.47
CA ALA A 14 1.15 27.26 8.83
C ALA A 14 1.93 26.46 9.88
N ILE A 15 2.22 25.18 9.59
CA ILE A 15 3.04 24.31 10.45
C ILE A 15 4.47 24.85 10.56
N ASP A 16 5.10 25.20 9.44
CA ASP A 16 6.46 25.73 9.41
C ASP A 16 6.58 27.00 10.26
N LYS A 17 5.63 27.94 10.11
CA LYS A 17 5.56 29.14 10.96
C LYS A 17 5.41 28.82 12.44
N GLN A 18 4.59 27.82 12.78
CA GLN A 18 4.41 27.40 14.16
C GLN A 18 5.71 26.82 14.74
N ILE A 19 6.41 25.98 13.97
CA ILE A 19 7.68 25.39 14.37
C ILE A 19 8.76 26.46 14.53
N GLU A 20 8.83 27.41 13.60
CA GLU A 20 9.77 28.54 13.66
C GLU A 20 9.55 29.44 14.88
N SER A 21 8.32 29.51 15.40
CA SER A 21 8.00 30.29 16.59
C SER A 21 8.54 29.70 17.90
N PHE A 22 8.91 28.41 17.92
CA PHE A 22 9.37 27.76 19.13
C PHE A 22 10.78 28.22 19.55
N PRO A 23 11.03 28.41 20.86
CA PRO A 23 12.36 28.64 21.38
C PRO A 23 13.32 27.51 20.99
N LYS A 24 14.55 27.86 20.64
CA LYS A 24 15.60 26.91 20.28
C LYS A 24 16.54 26.73 21.46
N VAL A 25 16.78 25.49 21.87
CA VAL A 25 17.67 25.12 22.97
C VAL A 25 18.90 24.42 22.39
N SER A 26 20.09 24.76 22.91
CA SER A 26 21.37 24.15 22.53
C SER A 26 22.18 23.82 23.79
N GLY A 27 22.96 22.73 23.77
CA GLY A 27 23.87 22.38 24.87
C GLY A 27 23.24 21.55 25.99
N SER A 28 22.04 20.99 25.78
CA SER A 28 21.42 20.02 26.68
C SER A 28 21.70 18.60 26.21
N ASP A 29 22.24 17.73 27.08
CA ASP A 29 22.34 16.27 26.86
C ASP A 29 20.99 15.55 27.11
N GLU A 30 19.90 16.31 27.29
CA GLU A 30 18.57 15.77 27.49
C GLU A 30 18.00 15.18 26.20
N GLN A 31 17.49 13.95 26.28
CA GLN A 31 16.82 13.31 25.16
C GLN A 31 15.43 13.94 24.94
N PRO A 32 15.05 14.25 23.69
CA PRO A 32 13.70 14.72 23.38
C PRO A 32 12.64 13.73 23.86
N TYR A 33 11.60 14.24 24.50
CA TYR A 33 10.44 13.46 24.91
C TYR A 33 9.18 13.96 24.21
N LEU A 34 8.18 13.09 24.13
CA LEU A 34 6.87 13.46 23.59
C LEU A 34 6.14 14.37 24.59
N SER A 35 5.55 15.44 24.08
CA SER A 35 4.62 16.26 24.85
C SER A 35 3.37 15.45 25.22
N ARG A 36 2.56 15.99 26.14
CA ARG A 36 1.30 15.35 26.54
C ARG A 36 0.36 15.16 25.34
N GLU A 37 0.26 16.19 24.50
CA GLU A 37 -0.56 16.21 23.29
C GLU A 37 -0.07 15.17 22.28
N SER A 38 1.25 15.08 22.05
CA SER A 38 1.82 14.09 21.12
C SER A 38 1.59 12.65 21.60
N ASN A 39 1.70 12.39 22.90
CA ASN A 39 1.36 11.09 23.48
C ASN A 39 -0.13 10.76 23.31
N GLU A 40 -1.02 11.73 23.55
CA GLU A 40 -2.46 11.56 23.37
C GLU A 40 -2.82 11.24 21.91
N VAL A 41 -2.18 11.91 20.94
CA VAL A 41 -2.35 11.62 19.50
C VAL A 41 -1.98 10.17 19.19
N LEU A 42 -0.83 9.67 19.67
CA LEU A 42 -0.42 8.28 19.43
C LEU A 42 -1.37 7.28 20.09
N GLN A 43 -1.81 7.55 21.32
CA GLN A 43 -2.77 6.70 22.02
C GLN A 43 -4.12 6.63 21.29
N LYS A 44 -4.62 7.76 20.80
CA LYS A 44 -5.87 7.83 20.05
C LYS A 44 -5.77 7.13 18.70
N ALA A 45 -4.61 7.20 18.03
CA ALA A 45 -4.38 6.48 16.79
C ALA A 45 -4.37 4.96 17.00
N MET A 46 -3.75 4.49 18.11
CA MET A 46 -3.82 3.08 18.52
C MET A 46 -5.24 2.64 18.86
N GLN A 47 -6.03 3.52 19.50
CA GLN A 47 -7.42 3.24 19.80
C GLN A 47 -8.23 3.05 18.50
N TYR A 48 -8.10 3.94 17.51
CA TYR A 48 -8.80 3.79 16.24
C TYR A 48 -8.42 2.51 15.50
N ALA A 49 -7.14 2.16 15.46
CA ALA A 49 -6.69 0.90 14.88
C ALA A 49 -7.34 -0.31 15.58
N LYS A 50 -7.46 -0.27 16.91
CA LYS A 50 -8.12 -1.31 17.69
C LYS A 50 -9.63 -1.40 17.43
N GLU A 51 -10.30 -0.26 17.31
CA GLU A 51 -11.75 -0.19 17.01
C GLU A 51 -12.10 -0.82 15.66
N THR A 52 -11.17 -0.76 14.70
CA THR A 52 -11.35 -1.35 13.36
C THR A 52 -10.66 -2.70 13.18
N ASP A 53 -10.14 -3.27 14.26
CA ASP A 53 -9.44 -4.56 14.27
C ASP A 53 -8.25 -4.60 13.27
N ASP A 54 -7.50 -3.49 13.21
CA ASP A 54 -6.24 -3.39 12.49
C ASP A 54 -5.06 -3.82 13.35
N LYS A 55 -4.07 -4.45 12.71
CA LYS A 55 -2.85 -4.92 13.39
C LYS A 55 -1.81 -3.81 13.57
N PHE A 56 -1.87 -2.77 12.74
CA PHE A 56 -0.94 -1.66 12.75
C PHE A 56 -1.68 -0.33 12.68
N VAL A 57 -1.08 0.72 13.23
CA VAL A 57 -1.57 2.10 13.09
C VAL A 57 -1.18 2.62 11.71
N SER A 58 -2.18 2.94 10.89
CA SER A 58 -1.96 3.54 9.57
C SER A 58 -1.87 5.07 9.65
N LEU A 59 -1.38 5.67 8.56
CA LEU A 59 -1.23 7.13 8.46
C LEU A 59 -2.57 7.86 8.60
N GLU A 60 -3.67 7.27 8.14
CA GLU A 60 -4.96 7.94 8.23
C GLU A 60 -5.49 8.02 9.66
N TYR A 61 -5.18 7.04 10.52
CA TYR A 61 -5.50 7.13 11.95
C TYR A 61 -4.60 8.08 12.71
N LEU A 62 -3.35 8.23 12.29
CA LEU A 62 -2.49 9.28 12.83
C LEU A 62 -3.03 10.67 12.47
N LEU A 63 -3.43 10.88 11.21
CA LEU A 63 -4.04 12.13 10.75
C LEU A 63 -5.38 12.42 11.44
N LEU A 64 -6.23 11.41 11.59
CA LEU A 64 -7.50 11.53 12.32
C LEU A 64 -7.27 11.87 13.80
N SER A 65 -6.22 11.35 14.40
CA SER A 65 -5.88 11.65 15.79
C SER A 65 -5.33 13.07 15.94
N LEU A 66 -4.49 13.54 15.02
CA LEU A 66 -4.04 14.94 14.98
C LEU A 66 -5.19 15.93 14.85
N LEU A 67 -6.24 15.59 14.10
CA LEU A 67 -7.43 16.41 13.94
C LEU A 67 -8.33 16.42 15.19
N THR A 68 -8.34 15.34 15.98
CA THR A 68 -9.30 15.15 17.08
C THR A 68 -8.72 15.35 18.48
N VAL A 69 -7.40 15.48 18.62
CA VAL A 69 -6.74 15.87 19.87
C VAL A 69 -6.53 17.39 19.86
N LYS A 70 -7.11 18.07 20.85
CA LYS A 70 -7.04 19.53 20.97
C LYS A 70 -5.59 19.99 21.03
N SER A 71 -5.13 20.63 19.97
CA SER A 71 -3.75 21.10 19.80
C SER A 71 -3.71 22.19 18.73
N VAL A 72 -2.59 22.89 18.61
CA VAL A 72 -2.38 23.85 17.51
C VAL A 72 -2.46 23.15 16.15
N ALA A 73 -1.98 21.91 16.06
CA ALA A 73 -2.09 21.11 14.84
C ALA A 73 -3.55 20.85 14.45
N ALA A 74 -4.42 20.53 15.42
CA ALA A 74 -5.85 20.36 15.15
C ALA A 74 -6.47 21.66 14.60
N GLY A 75 -6.17 22.81 15.20
CA GLY A 75 -6.64 24.12 14.72
C GLY A 75 -6.20 24.42 13.28
N ILE A 76 -4.93 24.14 12.93
CA ILE A 76 -4.44 24.32 11.56
C ILE A 76 -5.19 23.43 10.56
N LEU A 77 -5.49 22.19 10.93
CA LEU A 77 -6.24 21.27 10.06
C LEU A 77 -7.72 21.69 9.94
N GLU A 78 -8.34 22.16 11.02
CA GLU A 78 -9.71 22.69 11.03
C GLU A 78 -9.83 23.97 10.19
N ASP A 79 -8.88 24.90 10.32
CA ASP A 79 -8.80 26.13 9.51
C ASP A 79 -8.60 25.82 8.01
N ALA A 80 -7.95 24.70 7.70
CA ALA A 80 -7.86 24.14 6.35
C ALA A 80 -9.17 23.45 5.89
N GLY A 81 -10.24 23.51 6.68
CA GLY A 81 -11.56 22.96 6.35
C GLY A 81 -11.67 21.44 6.56
N MET A 82 -10.71 20.81 7.25
CA MET A 82 -10.84 19.40 7.61
C MET A 82 -11.83 19.24 8.76
N THR A 83 -12.69 18.22 8.67
CA THR A 83 -13.61 17.86 9.75
C THR A 83 -13.47 16.38 10.04
N GLU A 84 -13.66 15.99 11.31
CA GLU A 84 -13.59 14.59 11.72
C GLU A 84 -14.53 13.70 10.88
N LYS A 85 -15.76 14.18 10.66
CA LYS A 85 -16.77 13.46 9.87
C LYS A 85 -16.31 13.22 8.44
N ALA A 86 -15.80 14.25 7.75
CA ALA A 86 -15.34 14.11 6.37
C ALA A 86 -14.12 13.20 6.27
N LEU A 87 -13.18 13.32 7.22
CA LEU A 87 -11.97 12.49 7.24
C LEU A 87 -12.31 11.02 7.50
N ARG A 88 -13.20 10.71 8.45
CA ARG A 88 -13.67 9.34 8.68
C ARG A 88 -14.33 8.73 7.44
N ALA A 89 -15.16 9.49 6.74
CA ALA A 89 -15.78 9.02 5.50
C ALA A 89 -14.74 8.73 4.41
N ALA A 90 -13.74 9.61 4.25
CA ALA A 90 -12.65 9.42 3.29
C ALA A 90 -11.81 8.18 3.63
N ILE A 91 -11.55 7.90 4.91
CA ILE A 91 -10.83 6.70 5.36
C ILE A 91 -11.60 5.43 4.98
N VAL A 92 -12.90 5.39 5.22
CA VAL A 92 -13.75 4.24 4.85
C VAL A 92 -13.73 4.00 3.34
N GLU A 93 -13.86 5.08 2.55
CA GLU A 93 -13.83 5.02 1.10
C GLU A 93 -12.47 4.56 0.55
N LEU A 94 -11.38 5.10 1.09
CA LEU A 94 -10.01 4.75 0.70
C LEU A 94 -9.74 3.27 0.96
N ARG A 95 -10.16 2.79 2.13
CA ARG A 95 -9.86 1.43 2.59
C ARG A 95 -10.76 0.37 1.96
N LYS A 96 -11.98 0.70 1.55
CA LYS A 96 -12.94 -0.27 0.96
C LYS A 96 -13.08 -1.57 1.77
N GLY A 97 -12.99 -1.47 3.10
CA GLY A 97 -13.06 -2.62 4.02
C GLY A 97 -11.74 -3.40 4.19
N GLN A 98 -10.64 -3.00 3.56
CA GLN A 98 -9.32 -3.61 3.77
C GLN A 98 -8.74 -3.26 5.14
N LYS A 99 -8.09 -4.25 5.77
CA LYS A 99 -7.40 -4.13 7.06
C LYS A 99 -5.91 -3.89 6.88
N VAL A 100 -5.32 -3.13 7.79
CA VAL A 100 -3.89 -2.85 7.84
C VAL A 100 -3.21 -3.99 8.59
N THR A 101 -2.80 -5.02 7.84
CA THR A 101 -2.24 -6.25 8.39
C THR A 101 -0.73 -6.41 8.21
N ALA A 102 -0.06 -5.43 7.58
CA ALA A 102 1.37 -5.43 7.34
C ALA A 102 1.98 -4.04 7.54
N GLN A 103 3.23 -3.99 8.01
CA GLN A 103 3.96 -2.76 8.33
C GLN A 103 4.43 -1.98 7.08
N SER A 104 4.41 -2.63 5.91
CA SER A 104 4.96 -2.11 4.66
C SER A 104 4.08 -2.56 3.49
N GLY A 105 3.00 -1.82 3.20
CA GLY A 105 2.06 -2.30 2.19
C GLY A 105 1.13 -1.29 1.50
N GLU A 106 1.13 -0.01 1.88
CA GLU A 106 0.04 0.88 1.41
C GLU A 106 0.22 1.33 -0.06
N ASP A 107 1.40 1.76 -0.49
CA ASP A 107 1.57 2.35 -1.84
C ASP A 107 1.72 1.32 -2.98
N MET A 108 2.44 0.21 -2.74
CA MET A 108 2.77 -0.74 -3.81
C MET A 108 1.61 -1.70 -4.11
N TYR A 109 0.84 -2.07 -3.08
CA TYR A 109 -0.26 -3.04 -3.23
C TYR A 109 -1.49 -2.41 -3.92
N GLN A 110 -1.79 -1.14 -3.62
CA GLN A 110 -2.91 -0.42 -4.26
C GLN A 110 -2.69 -0.17 -5.75
N SER A 111 -1.44 0.05 -6.18
CA SER A 111 -1.13 0.26 -7.60
C SER A 111 -1.27 -1.01 -8.43
N LEU A 112 -0.76 -2.15 -7.94
CA LEU A 112 -0.87 -3.44 -8.63
C LEU A 112 -2.32 -3.91 -8.71
N SER A 113 -3.08 -3.82 -7.62
CA SER A 113 -4.50 -4.21 -7.61
C SER A 113 -5.38 -3.35 -8.53
N LYS A 114 -4.99 -2.10 -8.80
CA LYS A 114 -5.73 -1.19 -9.68
C LYS A 114 -5.45 -1.41 -11.17
N TYR A 115 -4.23 -1.82 -11.53
CA TYR A 115 -3.78 -1.88 -12.94
C TYR A 115 -3.34 -3.27 -13.42
N ALA A 116 -3.21 -4.24 -12.53
CA ALA A 116 -2.80 -5.60 -12.85
C ALA A 116 -3.83 -6.62 -12.34
N ILE A 117 -3.75 -7.83 -12.90
CA ILE A 117 -4.57 -8.98 -12.52
C ILE A 117 -3.63 -10.04 -11.96
N ASN A 118 -3.91 -10.56 -10.77
CA ASN A 118 -3.17 -11.67 -10.20
C ASN A 118 -3.71 -13.00 -10.75
N LEU A 119 -2.94 -13.64 -11.63
CA LEU A 119 -3.30 -14.89 -12.28
C LEU A 119 -3.16 -16.08 -11.34
N ASN A 120 -2.25 -16.05 -10.35
CA ASN A 120 -2.21 -17.07 -9.31
C ASN A 120 -3.51 -17.11 -8.50
N ASP A 121 -4.07 -15.96 -8.16
CA ASP A 121 -5.35 -15.88 -7.45
C ASP A 121 -6.52 -16.29 -8.35
N ALA A 122 -6.50 -15.90 -9.64
CA ALA A 122 -7.49 -16.34 -10.61
C ALA A 122 -7.49 -17.87 -10.77
N ALA A 123 -6.32 -18.49 -10.89
CA ALA A 123 -6.16 -19.94 -10.99
C ALA A 123 -6.61 -20.65 -9.70
N ARG A 124 -6.29 -20.09 -8.51
CA ARG A 124 -6.71 -20.66 -7.22
C ARG A 124 -8.23 -20.67 -7.07
N ASN A 125 -8.89 -19.65 -7.61
CA ASN A 125 -10.33 -19.51 -7.60
C ASN A 125 -11.04 -20.24 -8.76
N GLY A 126 -10.30 -21.02 -9.57
CA GLY A 126 -10.87 -21.77 -10.70
C GLY A 126 -11.39 -20.89 -11.84
N LYS A 127 -10.90 -19.64 -11.96
CA LYS A 127 -11.33 -18.68 -12.99
C LYS A 127 -10.52 -18.78 -14.30
N LEU A 128 -9.45 -19.57 -14.31
CA LEU A 128 -8.64 -19.80 -15.51
C LEU A 128 -8.99 -21.17 -16.09
N ASP A 129 -9.05 -21.22 -17.42
CA ASP A 129 -9.30 -22.47 -18.15
C ASP A 129 -8.07 -23.40 -18.09
N PRO A 130 -8.29 -24.72 -18.09
CA PRO A 130 -7.19 -25.67 -18.14
C PRO A 130 -6.42 -25.54 -19.45
N VAL A 131 -5.10 -25.39 -19.35
CA VAL A 131 -4.23 -25.21 -20.51
C VAL A 131 -3.82 -26.56 -21.08
N ILE A 132 -4.10 -26.77 -22.37
CA ILE A 132 -3.84 -28.03 -23.09
C ILE A 132 -2.79 -27.79 -24.18
N GLY A 133 -1.78 -28.67 -24.26
CA GLY A 133 -0.82 -28.71 -25.38
C GLY A 133 0.20 -27.56 -25.41
N ARG A 134 0.44 -26.86 -24.29
CA ARG A 134 1.41 -25.74 -24.17
C ARG A 134 2.57 -26.02 -23.21
N ASP A 135 2.82 -27.30 -22.91
CA ASP A 135 3.80 -27.69 -21.90
C ASP A 135 5.24 -27.32 -22.26
N GLU A 136 5.60 -27.37 -23.53
CA GLU A 136 6.95 -27.00 -24.00
C GLU A 136 7.19 -25.49 -23.88
N GLU A 137 6.21 -24.66 -24.26
CA GLU A 137 6.32 -23.21 -24.14
C GLU A 137 6.40 -22.77 -22.68
N ILE A 138 5.56 -23.34 -21.80
CA ILE A 138 5.57 -23.06 -20.36
C ILE A 138 6.92 -23.48 -19.76
N ARG A 139 7.41 -24.68 -20.11
CA ARG A 139 8.72 -25.16 -19.63
C ARG A 139 9.85 -24.23 -20.08
N ARG A 140 9.81 -23.73 -21.31
CA ARG A 140 10.81 -22.78 -21.83
C ARG A 140 10.77 -21.43 -21.10
N ILE A 141 9.58 -20.94 -20.74
CA ILE A 141 9.43 -19.74 -19.91
C ILE A 141 10.06 -19.94 -18.54
N LEU A 142 9.75 -21.05 -17.86
CA LEU A 142 10.33 -21.38 -16.56
C LEU A 142 11.86 -21.43 -16.62
N GLN A 143 12.42 -22.06 -17.65
CA GLN A 143 13.86 -22.10 -17.86
C GLN A 143 14.48 -20.71 -18.03
N ILE A 144 13.80 -19.79 -18.74
CA ILE A 144 14.29 -18.42 -18.92
C ILE A 144 14.20 -17.65 -17.60
N LEU A 145 13.06 -17.72 -16.89
CA LEU A 145 12.84 -17.05 -15.62
C LEU A 145 13.83 -17.49 -14.52
N SER A 146 14.32 -18.73 -14.57
CA SER A 146 15.32 -19.26 -13.64
C SER A 146 16.77 -18.90 -13.98
N ARG A 147 17.03 -18.16 -15.07
CA ARG A 147 18.40 -17.68 -15.38
C ARG A 147 18.80 -16.55 -14.45
N ARG A 148 20.12 -16.43 -14.20
CA ARG A 148 20.68 -15.29 -13.45
C ARG A 148 20.65 -13.98 -14.24
N THR A 149 20.81 -14.05 -15.56
CA THR A 149 20.79 -12.88 -16.46
C THR A 149 19.90 -13.17 -17.67
N LYS A 150 19.34 -12.11 -18.27
CA LYS A 150 18.39 -12.20 -19.40
C LYS A 150 17.21 -13.13 -19.09
N ASN A 151 16.62 -12.95 -17.91
CA ASN A 151 15.53 -13.76 -17.38
C ASN A 151 14.13 -13.22 -17.72
N ASN A 152 14.03 -12.39 -18.76
CA ASN A 152 12.78 -11.74 -19.18
C ASN A 152 12.28 -12.43 -20.47
N PRO A 153 11.34 -13.39 -20.38
CA PRO A 153 10.80 -14.06 -21.55
C PRO A 153 9.88 -13.12 -22.35
N ILE A 154 9.87 -13.26 -23.68
CA ILE A 154 8.94 -12.57 -24.58
C ILE A 154 8.21 -13.59 -25.46
N LEU A 155 6.88 -13.51 -25.49
CA LEU A 155 6.03 -14.37 -26.30
C LEU A 155 5.76 -13.73 -27.67
N ILE A 156 6.38 -14.27 -28.71
CA ILE A 156 6.27 -13.78 -30.09
C ILE A 156 5.24 -14.62 -30.85
N GLY A 157 4.47 -13.99 -31.74
CA GLY A 157 3.41 -14.65 -32.52
C GLY A 157 2.28 -13.68 -32.89
N GLU A 158 1.41 -14.10 -33.79
CA GLU A 158 0.25 -13.32 -34.20
C GLU A 158 -0.76 -13.15 -33.05
N PRO A 159 -1.58 -12.08 -33.04
CA PRO A 159 -2.70 -11.94 -32.10
C PRO A 159 -3.65 -13.15 -32.16
N GLY A 160 -4.21 -13.55 -31.02
CA GLY A 160 -5.18 -14.66 -30.97
C GLY A 160 -4.58 -16.07 -30.94
N THR A 161 -3.26 -16.22 -30.99
CA THR A 161 -2.57 -17.54 -30.99
C THR A 161 -2.49 -18.23 -29.63
N GLY A 162 -3.16 -17.69 -28.60
CA GLY A 162 -3.23 -18.28 -27.26
C GLY A 162 -2.04 -17.94 -26.35
N LYS A 163 -1.34 -16.83 -26.57
CA LYS A 163 -0.25 -16.37 -25.69
C LYS A 163 -0.69 -16.19 -24.24
N THR A 164 -1.91 -15.71 -24.02
CA THR A 164 -2.51 -15.57 -22.68
C THR A 164 -2.60 -16.91 -21.98
N ALA A 165 -3.06 -17.96 -22.67
CA ALA A 165 -3.15 -19.31 -22.13
C ALA A 165 -1.79 -19.86 -21.65
N ILE A 166 -0.68 -19.46 -22.28
CA ILE A 166 0.65 -19.84 -21.82
C ILE A 166 0.96 -19.23 -20.44
N VAL A 167 0.58 -17.96 -20.21
CA VAL A 167 0.79 -17.27 -18.92
C VAL A 167 -0.17 -17.81 -17.84
N GLU A 168 -1.41 -18.13 -18.19
CA GLU A 168 -2.36 -18.80 -17.29
C GLU A 168 -1.86 -20.19 -16.87
N GLY A 169 -1.26 -20.93 -17.81
CA GLY A 169 -0.64 -22.23 -17.54
C GLY A 169 0.57 -22.12 -16.62
N LEU A 170 1.35 -21.04 -16.73
CA LEU A 170 2.42 -20.73 -15.78
C LEU A 170 1.86 -20.51 -14.36
N ALA A 171 0.77 -19.76 -14.20
CA ALA A 171 0.12 -19.55 -12.91
C ALA A 171 -0.33 -20.87 -12.26
N HIS A 172 -0.91 -21.78 -13.06
CA HIS A 172 -1.26 -23.12 -12.59
C HIS A 172 -0.05 -23.93 -12.11
N ARG A 173 1.09 -23.87 -12.82
CA ARG A 173 2.31 -24.58 -12.40
C ARG A 173 2.89 -24.03 -11.11
N ILE A 174 2.91 -22.71 -10.95
CA ILE A 174 3.36 -22.08 -9.70
C ILE A 174 2.49 -22.51 -8.52
N LEU A 175 1.15 -22.50 -8.68
CA LEU A 175 0.23 -22.96 -7.63
C LEU A 175 0.43 -24.43 -7.24
N ARG A 176 0.72 -25.30 -8.21
CA ARG A 176 0.99 -26.72 -7.98
C ARG A 176 2.39 -26.98 -7.42
N GLY A 177 3.24 -25.97 -7.35
CA GLY A 177 4.66 -26.11 -6.97
C GLY A 177 5.51 -26.81 -8.03
N ASP A 178 4.99 -27.00 -9.25
CA ASP A 178 5.70 -27.58 -10.40
C ASP A 178 6.56 -26.52 -11.11
N VAL A 179 7.46 -25.90 -10.34
CA VAL A 179 8.37 -24.86 -10.78
C VAL A 179 9.70 -24.95 -10.02
N PRO A 180 10.79 -24.41 -10.57
CA PRO A 180 12.04 -24.26 -9.83
C PRO A 180 11.89 -23.50 -8.51
N GLU A 181 12.74 -23.80 -7.52
CA GLU A 181 12.68 -23.23 -6.16
C GLU A 181 12.56 -21.70 -6.14
N ASN A 182 13.28 -21.00 -7.01
CA ASN A 182 13.27 -19.54 -7.08
C ASN A 182 11.91 -18.95 -7.51
N LEU A 183 10.99 -19.78 -8.02
CA LEU A 183 9.69 -19.38 -8.55
C LEU A 183 8.49 -19.88 -7.71
N LYS A 184 8.69 -20.78 -6.73
CA LYS A 184 7.58 -21.40 -5.96
C LYS A 184 6.65 -20.40 -5.26
N ASN A 185 7.21 -19.29 -4.78
CA ASN A 185 6.48 -18.25 -4.04
C ASN A 185 6.27 -16.96 -4.85
N LYS A 186 6.41 -17.02 -6.19
CA LYS A 186 6.24 -15.84 -7.05
C LYS A 186 4.79 -15.70 -7.52
N GLN A 187 4.41 -14.47 -7.83
CA GLN A 187 3.10 -14.12 -8.35
C GLN A 187 3.24 -13.63 -9.79
N VAL A 188 2.27 -13.98 -10.62
CA VAL A 188 2.14 -13.68 -12.04
C VAL A 188 0.73 -13.15 -12.29
#